data_AF-A0A9W5AWC8-F1
#
_entry.id   AF-A0A9W5AWC8-F1
#
_cell.length_a   1.000
_cell.length_b   1.000
_cell.length_c   1.000
_cell.angle_alpha   90.00
_cell.angle_beta   90.00
_cell.angle_gamma   90.00
#
_symmetry.space_group_name_H-M   'P 1'
#
loop_
_entity.id
_entity.type
_entity.pdbx_description
1 polymer ?
#
loop_
_entity_poly.entity_id
_entity_poly.type
_entity_poly.pdbx_seq_one_letter_code
_entity_poly.pdbx_strand_id
1 'polypeptide(L)'
;MADEVLNLDTTKLIEDYKQIENAIVDDSSIFAKTLKYLEDSFNDKTLAPKDKISIQANLMSAMTINLTARALDTALNMQQVRSQIDLSNAEIDFNKARTKLVDAQTETEKEKKNAVIREVTSYDDQLNIKEAEIITNAVFGYASGGVSVPSDLMTKMLNAIDKITPNS
;
A
#
# COMPACT_ATOMS: atom_id res chain seq x y z
N MET A 1 10.38 -0.21 -16.22
CA MET A 1 9.63 -1.34 -15.66
C MET A 1 10.61 -2.48 -15.63
N ALA A 2 11.14 -2.82 -14.45
CA ALA A 2 11.99 -3.99 -14.33
C ALA A 2 11.09 -5.19 -14.65
N ASP A 3 11.51 -6.03 -15.59
CA ASP A 3 10.93 -7.35 -15.79
C ASP A 3 11.10 -8.08 -14.45
N GLU A 4 10.06 -8.01 -13.61
CA GLU A 4 9.94 -8.85 -12.45
C GLU A 4 9.74 -10.25 -13.02
N VAL A 5 10.84 -10.94 -13.25
CA VAL A 5 10.85 -12.36 -13.63
C VAL A 5 10.02 -13.04 -12.57
N LEU A 6 8.81 -13.47 -12.95
CA LEU A 6 7.91 -14.24 -12.11
C LEU A 6 8.75 -15.36 -11.51
N ASN A 7 9.09 -15.23 -10.22
CA ASN A 7 10.07 -16.13 -9.61
C ASN A 7 9.38 -17.47 -9.47
N LEU A 8 9.62 -18.35 -10.44
CA LEU A 8 8.87 -19.58 -10.61
C LEU A 8 9.25 -20.52 -9.46
N ASP A 9 8.42 -20.56 -8.43
CA ASP A 9 8.44 -21.59 -7.40
C ASP A 9 8.23 -22.96 -8.03
N THR A 10 9.36 -23.57 -8.37
CA THR A 10 9.42 -24.82 -9.11
C THR A 10 8.97 -25.99 -8.22
N THR A 11 9.17 -25.90 -6.91
CA THR A 11 8.70 -26.91 -5.96
C THR A 11 7.18 -26.93 -5.95
N LYS A 12 6.56 -25.75 -5.81
CA LYS A 12 5.10 -25.63 -5.82
C LYS A 12 4.50 -26.03 -7.15
N LEU A 13 5.14 -25.65 -8.26
CA LEU A 13 4.71 -26.05 -9.60
C LEU A 13 4.67 -27.57 -9.75
N ILE A 14 5.71 -28.26 -9.28
CA ILE A 14 5.78 -29.73 -9.33
C ILE A 14 4.69 -30.36 -8.45
N GLU A 15 4.43 -29.80 -7.27
CA GLU A 15 3.35 -30.26 -6.40
C GLU A 15 1.97 -30.11 -7.05
N ASP A 16 1.66 -28.92 -7.57
CA ASP A 16 0.37 -28.65 -8.21
C ASP A 16 0.21 -29.51 -9.47
N TYR A 17 1.25 -29.65 -10.29
CA TYR A 17 1.26 -30.56 -11.44
C TYR A 17 0.91 -31.99 -11.02
N LYS A 18 1.57 -32.55 -9.99
CA LYS A 18 1.29 -33.90 -9.50
C LYS A 18 -0.13 -34.07 -9.00
N GLN A 19 -0.68 -33.06 -8.33
CA GLN A 19 -2.07 -33.09 -7.86
C GLN A 19 -3.04 -33.11 -9.04
N ILE A 20 -2.81 -32.27 -10.06
CA ILE A 20 -3.64 -32.23 -11.26
C ILE A 20 -3.54 -33.54 -12.03
N GLU A 21 -2.33 -34.06 -12.24
CA GLU A 21 -2.09 -35.34 -12.89
C GLU A 21 -2.85 -36.47 -12.19
N ASN A 22 -2.72 -36.59 -10.87
CA ASN A 22 -3.44 -37.58 -10.07
C ASN A 22 -4.97 -37.45 -10.22
N ALA A 23 -5.49 -36.23 -10.22
CA ALA A 23 -6.93 -36.00 -10.39
C ALA A 23 -7.43 -36.38 -11.79
N ILE A 24 -6.59 -36.24 -12.81
CA ILE A 24 -6.95 -36.58 -14.18
C ILE A 24 -6.89 -38.10 -14.43
N VAL A 25 -5.93 -38.81 -13.81
CA VAL A 25 -5.81 -40.26 -13.99
C VAL A 25 -6.67 -41.09 -13.04
N ASP A 26 -7.36 -40.43 -12.10
CA ASP A 26 -8.30 -41.09 -11.18
C ASP A 26 -9.40 -41.86 -11.94
N ASP A 27 -9.79 -43.03 -11.43
CA ASP A 27 -10.78 -43.92 -12.07
C ASP A 27 -12.16 -43.24 -12.26
N SER A 28 -12.49 -42.26 -11.42
CA SER A 28 -13.74 -41.51 -11.50
C SER A 28 -13.68 -40.32 -12.47
N SER A 29 -12.49 -39.97 -12.97
CA SER A 29 -12.26 -38.83 -13.86
C SER A 29 -13.02 -38.98 -15.18
N ILE A 30 -13.28 -37.85 -15.83
CA ILE A 30 -13.84 -37.81 -17.19
C ILE A 30 -12.89 -38.53 -18.17
N PHE A 31 -11.59 -38.47 -17.91
CA PHE A 31 -10.57 -39.08 -18.74
C PHE A 31 -10.60 -40.61 -18.67
N ALA A 32 -10.60 -41.19 -17.46
CA ALA A 32 -10.74 -42.63 -17.25
C ALA A 32 -12.03 -43.17 -17.85
N LYS A 33 -13.15 -42.45 -17.68
CA LYS A 33 -14.43 -42.79 -18.32
C LYS A 33 -14.36 -42.76 -19.85
N THR A 34 -13.65 -41.80 -20.42
CA THR A 34 -13.47 -41.67 -21.87
C THR A 34 -12.60 -42.81 -22.42
N LEU A 35 -11.51 -43.15 -21.74
CA LEU A 35 -10.67 -44.30 -22.10
C LEU A 35 -11.50 -45.59 -22.10
N LYS A 36 -12.27 -45.83 -21.04
CA LYS A 36 -13.14 -47.01 -20.94
C LYS A 36 -14.17 -47.06 -22.07
N TYR A 37 -14.84 -45.94 -22.35
CA TYR A 37 -15.79 -45.85 -23.47
C TYR A 37 -15.13 -46.15 -24.82
N LEU A 38 -13.92 -45.62 -25.06
CA LEU A 38 -13.19 -45.88 -26.29
C LEU A 38 -12.79 -47.35 -26.38
N GLU A 39 -12.31 -47.94 -25.29
CA GLU A 39 -11.94 -49.35 -25.23
C GLU A 39 -13.14 -50.28 -25.49
N ASP A 40 -14.27 -50.03 -24.84
CA ASP A 40 -15.54 -50.75 -25.06
C ASP A 40 -15.98 -50.62 -26.53
N SER A 41 -15.93 -49.41 -27.09
CA SER A 41 -16.28 -49.16 -28.48
C SER A 41 -15.33 -49.81 -29.48
N PHE A 42 -14.04 -49.98 -29.15
CA PHE A 42 -13.06 -50.68 -29.99
C PHE A 42 -13.24 -52.19 -29.92
N ASN A 43 -13.61 -52.72 -28.76
CA ASN A 43 -13.84 -54.15 -28.56
C ASN A 43 -15.04 -54.67 -29.37
N ASP A 44 -16.08 -53.84 -29.53
CA ASP A 44 -17.26 -54.12 -30.36
C ASP A 44 -16.97 -54.15 -31.88
N LYS A 45 -15.80 -53.68 -32.34
CA LYS A 45 -15.43 -53.72 -33.76
C LYS A 45 -14.67 -55.00 -34.13
N THR A 46 -15.02 -55.59 -35.28
CA THR A 46 -14.26 -56.65 -35.96
C THR A 46 -13.02 -56.07 -36.65
N LEU A 47 -12.01 -55.73 -35.84
CA LEU A 47 -10.67 -55.36 -36.29
C LEU A 47 -9.70 -56.50 -35.99
N ALA A 48 -8.65 -56.63 -36.82
CA ALA A 48 -7.57 -57.57 -36.53
C ALA A 48 -6.85 -57.16 -35.23
N PRO A 49 -6.42 -58.11 -34.38
CA PRO A 49 -5.82 -57.81 -33.07
C PRO A 49 -4.63 -56.84 -33.14
N LYS A 50 -3.79 -56.98 -34.18
CA LYS A 50 -2.65 -56.09 -34.46
C LYS A 50 -3.08 -54.62 -34.62
N ASP A 51 -4.18 -54.38 -35.33
CA ASP A 51 -4.64 -53.03 -35.64
C ASP A 51 -5.25 -52.39 -34.40
N LYS A 52 -5.96 -53.18 -33.57
CA LYS A 52 -6.46 -52.74 -32.27
C LYS A 52 -5.32 -52.27 -31.36
N ILE A 53 -4.27 -53.08 -31.21
CA ILE A 53 -3.10 -52.75 -30.37
C ILE A 53 -2.42 -51.47 -30.86
N SER A 54 -2.21 -51.34 -32.17
CA SER A 54 -1.57 -50.17 -32.77
C SER A 54 -2.38 -48.88 -32.54
N ILE A 55 -3.70 -48.94 -32.74
CA ILE A 55 -4.58 -47.78 -32.53
C ILE A 55 -4.64 -47.40 -31.04
N GLN A 56 -4.78 -48.37 -30.14
CA GLN A 56 -4.78 -48.11 -28.70
C GLN A 56 -3.46 -47.49 -28.24
N ALA A 57 -2.31 -48.01 -28.69
CA ALA A 57 -1.00 -47.47 -28.32
C ALA A 57 -0.81 -46.02 -28.80
N ASN A 58 -1.22 -45.72 -30.05
CA ASN A 58 -1.14 -44.36 -30.59
C ASN A 58 -2.08 -43.39 -29.86
N LEU A 59 -3.29 -43.83 -29.55
CA LEU A 59 -4.27 -43.05 -28.80
C LEU A 59 -3.78 -42.75 -27.38
N MET A 60 -3.34 -43.77 -26.64
CA MET A 60 -2.79 -43.59 -25.29
C MET A 60 -1.59 -42.63 -25.30
N SER A 61 -0.66 -42.81 -26.24
CA SER A 61 0.51 -41.92 -26.37
C SER A 61 0.08 -40.46 -26.61
N ALA A 62 -0.82 -40.22 -27.56
CA ALA A 62 -1.34 -38.89 -27.85
C ALA A 62 -2.09 -38.28 -26.67
N MET A 63 -2.90 -39.07 -25.97
CA MET A 63 -3.64 -38.66 -24.79
C MET A 63 -2.70 -38.30 -23.64
N THR A 64 -1.68 -39.11 -23.34
CA THR A 64 -0.69 -38.83 -22.30
C THR A 64 0.06 -37.54 -22.57
N ILE A 65 0.55 -37.34 -23.80
CA ILE A 65 1.24 -36.09 -24.18
C ILE A 65 0.33 -34.87 -23.97
N ASN A 66 -0.92 -34.96 -24.41
CA ASN A 66 -1.88 -33.87 -24.23
C ASN A 66 -2.19 -33.62 -22.75
N LEU A 67 -2.32 -34.69 -21.96
CA LEU A 67 -2.58 -34.64 -20.52
C LEU A 67 -1.49 -33.87 -19.79
N THR A 68 -0.24 -34.30 -19.99
CA THR A 68 0.92 -33.72 -19.33
C THR A 68 1.06 -32.25 -19.70
N ALA A 69 0.85 -31.90 -20.97
CA ALA A 69 0.87 -30.51 -21.42
C ALA A 69 -0.23 -29.67 -20.75
N ARG A 70 -1.47 -30.17 -20.68
CA ARG A 70 -2.59 -29.45 -20.06
C ARG A 70 -2.47 -29.34 -18.55
N ALA A 71 -1.97 -30.37 -17.88
CA ALA A 71 -1.72 -30.34 -16.45
C ALA A 71 -0.63 -29.31 -16.11
N LEU A 72 0.46 -29.26 -16.88
CA LEU A 72 1.52 -28.27 -16.70
C LEU A 72 1.02 -26.85 -16.97
N ASP A 73 0.29 -26.63 -18.06
CA ASP A 73 -0.31 -25.33 -18.39
C ASP A 73 -1.26 -24.85 -17.29
N THR A 74 -2.09 -25.74 -16.75
CA THR A 74 -2.98 -25.42 -15.62
C THR A 74 -2.20 -25.06 -14.37
N ALA A 75 -1.15 -25.82 -14.04
CA ALA A 75 -0.31 -25.56 -12.87
C ALA A 75 0.40 -24.20 -12.97
N LEU A 76 0.93 -23.86 -14.16
CA LEU A 76 1.53 -22.55 -14.43
C LEU A 76 0.53 -21.41 -14.28
N ASN A 77 -0.68 -21.56 -14.83
CA ASN A 77 -1.75 -20.57 -14.68
C ASN A 77 -2.15 -20.39 -13.22
N MET A 78 -2.27 -21.47 -12.43
CA MET A 78 -2.54 -21.38 -11.00
C MET A 78 -1.46 -20.61 -10.25
N GLN A 79 -0.19 -20.82 -10.58
CA GLN A 79 0.91 -20.10 -9.98
C GLN A 79 0.89 -18.61 -10.32
N GLN A 80 0.65 -18.26 -11.59
CA GLN A 80 0.50 -16.87 -12.02
C GLN A 80 -0.62 -16.15 -11.26
N VAL A 81 -1.78 -16.79 -11.14
CA VAL A 81 -2.93 -16.24 -10.40
C VAL A 81 -2.59 -16.05 -8.92
N ARG A 82 -1.91 -17.01 -8.28
CA ARG A 82 -1.46 -16.87 -6.89
C ARG A 82 -0.50 -15.69 -6.72
N SER A 83 0.49 -15.55 -7.59
CA SER A 83 1.41 -14.40 -7.54
C SER A 83 0.68 -13.07 -7.69
N GLN A 84 -0.33 -12.98 -8.57
CA GLN A 84 -1.15 -11.77 -8.69
C GLN A 84 -1.97 -11.48 -7.43
N ILE A 85 -2.52 -12.51 -6.78
CA ILE A 85 -3.24 -12.36 -5.51
C ILE A 85 -2.30 -11.85 -4.42
N ASP A 86 -1.10 -12.44 -4.31
CA ASP A 86 -0.10 -12.04 -3.31
C ASP A 86 0.34 -10.59 -3.51
N LEU A 87 0.61 -10.18 -4.76
CA LEU A 87 0.90 -8.80 -5.12
C LEU A 87 -0.24 -7.85 -4.74
N SER A 88 -1.48 -8.21 -5.08
CA SER A 88 -2.65 -7.38 -4.75
C SER A 88 -2.84 -7.21 -3.24
N ASN A 89 -2.63 -8.29 -2.46
CA ASN A 89 -2.67 -8.22 -1.01
C ASN A 89 -1.56 -7.31 -0.44
N ALA A 90 -0.34 -7.42 -0.97
CA ALA A 90 0.77 -6.57 -0.58
C ALA A 90 0.50 -5.07 -0.90
N GLU A 91 -0.09 -4.78 -2.06
CA GLU A 91 -0.52 -3.42 -2.43
C GLU A 91 -1.58 -2.86 -1.48
N ILE A 92 -2.57 -3.69 -1.09
CA ILE A 92 -3.59 -3.31 -0.12
C ILE A 92 -2.94 -2.91 1.22
N ASP A 93 -2.02 -3.72 1.72
CA ASP A 93 -1.38 -3.46 3.01
C ASP A 93 -0.41 -2.26 2.95
N PHE A 94 0.30 -2.10 1.84
CA PHE A 94 1.09 -0.89 1.56
C PHE A 94 0.20 0.37 1.57
N ASN A 95 -0.95 0.32 0.91
CA ASN A 95 -1.88 1.46 0.86
C ASN A 95 -2.45 1.79 2.25
N LYS A 96 -2.79 0.79 3.08
CA LYS A 96 -3.20 1.02 4.47
C LYS A 96 -2.11 1.70 5.28
N ALA A 97 -0.86 1.25 5.15
CA ALA A 97 0.28 1.85 5.85
C ALA A 97 0.51 3.29 5.38
N ARG A 98 0.41 3.54 4.08
CA ARG A 98 0.52 4.87 3.48
C ARG A 98 -0.57 5.82 3.99
N THR A 99 -1.82 5.37 4.09
CA THR A 99 -2.91 6.20 4.65
C THR A 99 -2.60 6.61 6.09
N LYS A 100 -2.17 5.67 6.94
CA LYS A 100 -1.77 5.99 8.32
C LYS A 100 -0.65 7.02 8.41
N LEU A 101 0.33 6.93 7.51
CA LEU A 101 1.43 7.89 7.45
C LEU A 101 0.94 9.29 7.07
N VAL A 102 0.03 9.39 6.08
CA VAL A 102 -0.57 10.66 5.65
C VAL A 102 -1.39 11.29 6.78
N ASP A 103 -2.17 10.48 7.51
CA ASP A 103 -2.95 10.98 8.66
C ASP A 103 -2.02 11.53 9.76
N ALA A 104 -0.93 10.81 10.09
CA ALA A 104 0.05 11.26 11.06
C ALA A 104 0.79 12.54 10.62
N GLN A 105 1.12 12.65 9.33
CA GLN A 105 1.71 13.86 8.76
C GLN A 105 0.74 15.05 8.85
N THR A 106 -0.54 14.82 8.57
CA THR A 106 -1.58 15.86 8.64
C THR A 106 -1.69 16.45 10.05
N GLU A 107 -1.70 15.61 11.10
CA GLU A 107 -1.73 16.12 12.48
C GLU A 107 -0.44 16.85 12.85
N THR A 108 0.73 16.33 12.41
CA THR A 108 2.02 16.99 12.64
C THR A 108 2.07 18.38 12.00
N GLU A 109 1.55 18.54 10.78
CA GLU A 109 1.49 19.84 10.09
C GLU A 109 0.56 20.82 10.81
N LYS A 110 -0.55 20.34 11.35
CA LYS A 110 -1.48 21.14 12.16
C LYS A 110 -0.83 21.60 13.47
N GLU A 111 -0.12 20.73 14.17
CA GLU A 111 0.65 21.10 15.37
C GLU A 111 1.74 22.12 15.06
N LYS A 112 2.47 21.93 13.94
CA LYS A 112 3.49 22.88 13.48
C LYS A 112 2.88 24.25 13.20
N LYS A 113 1.73 24.31 12.52
CA LYS A 113 1.01 25.57 12.28
C LYS A 113 0.65 26.26 13.61
N ASN A 114 0.15 25.51 14.58
CA ASN A 114 -0.18 26.06 15.89
C ASN A 114 1.05 26.56 16.65
N ALA A 115 2.20 25.87 16.53
CA ALA A 115 3.46 26.33 17.11
C ALA A 115 3.92 27.66 16.49
N VAL A 116 3.85 27.79 15.17
CA VAL A 116 4.17 29.04 14.47
C VAL A 116 3.26 30.18 14.91
N ILE A 117 1.94 29.94 15.07
CA ILE A 117 1.01 30.96 15.57
C ILE A 117 1.43 31.44 16.97
N ARG A 118 1.74 30.51 17.89
CA ARG A 118 2.20 30.86 19.25
C ARG A 118 3.50 31.64 19.24
N GLU A 119 4.43 31.26 18.36
CA GLU A 119 5.71 31.94 18.20
C GLU A 119 5.52 33.39 17.70
N VAL A 120 4.69 33.59 16.68
CA VAL A 120 4.34 34.94 16.17
C VAL A 120 3.71 35.79 17.27
N THR A 121 2.71 35.26 18.00
CA THR A 121 2.10 35.99 19.12
C THR A 121 3.13 36.34 20.20
N SER A 122 4.03 35.43 20.55
CA SER A 122 5.11 35.73 21.50
C SER A 122 6.06 36.82 20.99
N TYR A 123 6.34 36.89 19.70
CA TYR A 123 7.16 37.96 19.13
C TYR A 123 6.44 39.32 19.17
N ASP A 124 5.15 39.36 18.85
CA ASP A 124 4.34 40.57 18.94
C ASP A 124 4.24 41.07 20.39
N ASP A 125 4.04 40.16 21.35
CA ASP A 125 4.02 40.50 22.79
C ASP A 125 5.37 41.07 23.24
N GLN A 126 6.48 40.47 22.83
CA GLN A 126 7.83 40.98 23.14
C GLN A 126 8.08 42.36 22.53
N LEU A 127 7.59 42.61 21.30
CA LEU A 127 7.69 43.91 20.66
C LEU A 127 6.91 44.97 21.45
N ASN A 128 5.67 44.66 21.85
CA ASN A 128 4.84 45.56 22.66
C ASN A 128 5.50 45.87 24.01
N ILE A 129 6.00 44.85 24.71
CA ILE A 129 6.72 45.00 25.98
C ILE A 129 7.92 45.94 25.82
N LYS A 130 8.73 45.73 24.77
CA LYS A 130 9.91 46.55 24.52
C LYS A 130 9.56 48.00 24.14
N GLU A 131 8.50 48.20 23.37
CA GLU A 131 7.97 49.54 23.05
C GLU A 131 7.58 50.28 24.34
N ALA A 132 6.78 49.64 25.21
CA ALA A 132 6.37 50.25 26.47
C ALA A 132 7.55 50.50 27.42
N GLU A 133 8.52 49.60 27.49
CA GLU A 133 9.74 49.77 28.29
C GLU A 133 10.53 51.01 27.84
N ILE A 134 10.78 51.15 26.54
CA ILE A 134 11.51 52.30 25.98
C ILE A 134 10.78 53.62 26.28
N ILE A 135 9.46 53.67 26.07
CA ILE A 135 8.67 54.87 26.29
C ILE A 135 8.60 55.21 27.79
N THR A 136 8.40 54.22 28.65
CA THR A 136 8.38 54.40 30.11
C THR A 136 9.72 54.93 30.62
N ASN A 137 10.84 54.36 30.14
CA ASN A 137 12.17 54.84 30.48
C ASN A 137 12.41 56.28 30.02
N ALA A 138 11.92 56.66 28.84
CA ALA A 138 11.99 58.03 28.35
C ALA A 138 11.20 58.99 29.26
N VAL A 139 9.95 58.66 29.60
CA VAL A 139 9.12 59.45 30.53
C VAL A 139 9.78 59.59 31.90
N PHE A 140 10.32 58.49 32.44
CA PHE A 140 11.04 58.49 33.71
C PHE A 140 12.29 59.39 33.67
N GLY A 141 13.02 59.40 32.55
CA GLY A 141 14.16 60.30 32.34
C GLY A 141 13.80 61.79 32.43
N TYR A 142 12.70 62.20 31.80
CA TYR A 142 12.19 63.58 31.93
C TYR A 142 11.80 63.92 33.37
N ALA A 143 11.03 63.05 34.01
CA ALA A 143 10.54 63.25 35.37
C ALA A 143 11.68 63.31 36.40
N SER A 144 12.66 62.41 36.32
CA SER A 144 13.83 62.37 37.21
C SER A 144 14.81 63.51 36.98
N GLY A 145 14.89 64.03 35.74
CA GLY A 145 15.67 65.22 35.40
C GLY A 145 15.05 66.55 35.87
N GLY A 146 13.88 66.52 36.51
CA GLY A 146 13.18 67.73 36.98
C GLY A 146 12.59 68.59 35.86
N VAL A 147 12.41 68.02 34.66
CA VAL A 147 11.84 68.70 33.50
C VAL A 147 10.41 68.21 33.29
N SER A 148 9.51 69.09 32.83
CA SER A 148 8.13 68.71 32.52
C SER A 148 8.09 67.64 31.43
N VAL A 149 7.44 66.51 31.70
CA VAL A 149 7.20 65.45 30.72
C VAL A 149 6.26 65.98 29.62
N PRO A 150 6.60 65.84 28.33
CA PRO A 150 5.70 66.20 27.24
C PRO A 150 4.40 65.38 27.30
N SER A 151 3.25 66.06 27.16
CA SER A 151 1.92 65.43 27.26
C SER A 151 1.67 64.33 26.21
N ASP A 152 2.19 64.50 24.98
CA ASP A 152 2.14 63.48 23.92
C ASP A 152 2.93 62.22 24.30
N LEU A 153 4.07 62.37 24.96
CA LEU A 153 4.89 61.23 25.41
C LEU A 153 4.21 60.47 26.55
N MET A 154 3.58 61.19 27.49
CA MET A 154 2.79 60.57 28.56
C MET A 154 1.59 59.79 28.02
N THR A 155 0.91 60.34 27.00
CA THR A 155 -0.21 59.66 26.33
C THR A 155 0.26 58.40 25.59
N LYS A 156 1.38 58.47 24.88
CA LYS A 156 2.00 57.31 24.21
C LYS A 156 2.40 56.22 25.20
N MET A 157 2.91 56.59 26.37
CA MET A 157 3.24 55.64 27.43
C MET A 157 2.01 54.87 27.91
N LEU A 158 0.92 55.58 28.24
CA LEU A 158 -0.31 54.95 28.70
C LEU A 158 -0.89 54.01 27.62
N ASN A 159 -0.95 54.47 26.37
CA ASN A 159 -1.41 53.65 25.25
C ASN A 159 -0.53 52.41 25.01
N ALA A 160 0.79 52.50 25.19
CA ALA A 160 1.69 51.37 25.04
C ALA A 160 1.54 50.33 26.17
N ILE A 161 1.31 50.79 27.41
CA ILE A 161 1.03 49.93 28.57
C ILE A 161 -0.33 49.24 28.40
N ASP A 162 -1.36 49.97 27.95
CA ASP A 162 -2.70 49.42 27.72
C ASP A 162 -2.71 48.30 26.65
N LYS A 163 -1.78 48.32 25.68
CA LYS A 163 -1.62 47.23 24.70
C LYS A 163 -1.10 45.93 25.32
N ILE A 164 -0.34 46.01 26.43
CA ILE A 164 0.25 44.85 27.11
C ILE A 164 -0.69 44.34 28.21
N THR A 165 -1.33 45.27 28.92
CA THR A 165 -2.28 44.97 29.99
C THR A 165 -3.49 45.88 29.81
N PRO A 166 -4.50 45.45 29.04
CA PRO A 166 -5.69 46.25 28.82
C PRO A 166 -6.39 46.54 30.13
N ASN A 167 -6.59 47.81 30.44
CA ASN A 167 -7.48 48.21 31.52
C ASN A 167 -8.91 47.79 31.16
N SER A 168 -9.56 47.02 32.05
CA SER A 168 -10.95 46.56 31.89
C SER A 168 -11.95 47.71 31.85
#